data_AF-A0A2E1HB35-F1
#
_entry.id   AF-A0A2E1HB35-F1
#
_cell.length_a   1.000
_cell.length_b   1.000
_cell.length_c   1.000
_cell.angle_alpha   90.00
_cell.angle_beta   90.00
_cell.angle_gamma   90.00
#
_symmetry.space_group_name_H-M   'P 1'
#
loop_
_entity.id
_entity.type
_entity.pdbx_description
1 polymer ?
#
loop_
_entity_poly.entity_id
_entity_poly.type
_entity_poly.pdbx_seq_one_letter_code
_entity_poly.pdbx_strand_id
1 'polypeptide(L)'
;MASNHHSRTITATEPAEPPPIGAVLAFAAMLPIAAGAIYLWIGGEAQSFLTVNMTLLWGAAILTFLAGARRGVSFRQPGGPTLSQLLTMLWVFCLGFGAIVATVWAYTLTATALEIVGYLSLAVLDPIAARNGEAPLFFASLRPIQMTIPIVALLALGVYVWQSPLFG
;
A
#
# COMPACT_ATOMS: atom_id res chain seq x y z
N MET A 1 -25.72 -38.06 14.07
CA MET A 1 -24.47 -37.83 14.82
C MET A 1 -23.53 -37.03 13.93
N ALA A 2 -23.53 -35.71 14.05
CA ALA A 2 -22.59 -34.86 13.31
C ALA A 2 -21.21 -34.94 13.98
N SER A 3 -20.16 -35.19 13.22
CA SER A 3 -18.80 -35.27 13.75
C SER A 3 -18.32 -33.88 14.19
N ASN A 4 -18.07 -33.73 15.50
CA ASN A 4 -17.52 -32.55 16.17
C ASN A 4 -16.07 -32.27 15.77
N HIS A 5 -15.83 -31.71 14.60
CA HIS A 5 -14.54 -31.13 14.24
C HIS A 5 -14.72 -29.63 13.95
N HIS A 6 -14.92 -28.83 15.00
CA HIS A 6 -15.13 -27.38 14.92
C HIS A 6 -13.81 -26.58 14.83
N SER A 7 -12.65 -27.22 14.72
CA SER A 7 -11.35 -26.56 14.62
C SER A 7 -10.38 -27.36 13.75
N ARG A 8 -9.41 -26.65 13.15
CA ARG A 8 -8.32 -27.22 12.36
C ARG A 8 -6.99 -26.66 12.85
N THR A 9 -6.03 -27.52 13.13
CA THR A 9 -4.65 -27.12 13.42
C THR A 9 -3.83 -27.12 12.13
N ILE A 10 -3.09 -26.03 11.89
CA ILE A 10 -2.17 -25.89 10.76
C ILE A 10 -0.78 -25.59 11.33
N THR A 11 0.20 -26.43 11.01
CA THR A 11 1.62 -26.18 11.32
C THR A 11 2.31 -25.68 10.06
N ALA A 12 2.88 -24.48 10.11
CA ALA A 12 3.61 -23.89 9.00
C ALA A 12 4.89 -23.23 9.51
N THR A 13 5.95 -23.29 8.72
CA THR A 13 7.19 -22.55 8.96
C THR A 13 7.19 -21.30 8.10
N GLU A 14 7.54 -20.17 8.71
CA GLU A 14 7.63 -18.90 8.00
C GLU A 14 9.07 -18.64 7.54
N PRO A 15 9.31 -18.48 6.23
CA PRO A 15 10.64 -18.16 5.72
C PRO A 15 10.99 -16.68 5.97
N ALA A 16 12.29 -16.41 6.18
CA ALA A 16 12.82 -15.06 6.28
C ALA A 16 12.85 -14.32 4.92
N GLU A 17 12.74 -15.05 3.82
CA GLU A 17 12.69 -14.53 2.46
C GLU A 17 11.30 -14.71 1.85
N PRO A 18 10.83 -13.76 1.02
CA PRO A 18 9.56 -13.90 0.33
C PRO A 18 9.64 -15.02 -0.72
N PRO A 19 8.55 -15.78 -0.95
CA PRO A 19 8.46 -16.65 -2.12
C PRO A 19 8.72 -15.83 -3.41
N PRO A 20 9.55 -16.31 -4.36
CA PRO A 20 9.98 -15.49 -5.50
C PRO A 20 8.83 -14.87 -6.30
N ILE A 21 7.79 -15.65 -6.60
CA ILE A 21 6.60 -15.15 -7.30
C ILE A 21 5.86 -14.08 -6.49
N GLY A 22 5.81 -14.23 -5.16
CA GLY A 22 5.21 -13.25 -4.26
C GLY A 22 5.99 -11.94 -4.25
N ALA A 23 7.33 -12.02 -4.24
CA ALA A 23 8.20 -10.84 -4.34
C ALA A 23 7.98 -10.11 -5.67
N VAL A 24 7.98 -10.83 -6.79
CA VAL A 24 7.73 -10.25 -8.13
C VAL A 24 6.39 -9.53 -8.17
N LEU A 25 5.31 -10.17 -7.71
CA LEU A 25 3.98 -9.55 -7.69
C LEU A 25 3.91 -8.33 -6.77
N ALA A 26 4.60 -8.38 -5.62
CA ALA A 26 4.65 -7.27 -4.68
C ALA A 26 5.32 -6.03 -5.28
N PHE A 27 6.42 -6.20 -6.03
CA PHE A 27 7.06 -5.09 -6.74
C PHE A 27 6.27 -4.66 -7.98
N ALA A 28 5.71 -5.62 -8.73
CA ALA A 28 4.90 -5.35 -9.92
C ALA A 28 3.70 -4.44 -9.61
N ALA A 29 3.09 -4.60 -8.44
CA ALA A 29 1.99 -3.76 -7.99
C ALA A 29 2.36 -2.27 -7.83
N MET A 30 3.63 -1.93 -7.64
CA MET A 30 4.11 -0.54 -7.53
C MET A 30 4.39 0.09 -8.90
N LEU A 31 4.60 -0.73 -9.95
CA LEU A 31 5.03 -0.25 -11.26
C LEU A 31 4.05 0.71 -11.93
N PRO A 32 2.71 0.54 -11.85
CA PRO A 32 1.80 1.51 -12.44
C PRO A 32 1.95 2.92 -11.84
N ILE A 33 2.30 3.03 -10.56
CA ILE A 33 2.53 4.32 -9.90
C ILE A 33 3.79 5.00 -10.48
N ALA A 34 4.88 4.23 -10.59
CA ALA A 34 6.13 4.72 -11.18
C ALA A 34 5.98 5.06 -12.67
N ALA A 35 5.29 4.21 -13.44
CA ALA A 35 5.05 4.42 -14.86
C ALA A 35 4.21 5.68 -15.11
N GLY A 36 3.15 5.88 -14.31
CA GLY A 36 2.32 7.07 -14.36
C GLY A 36 3.12 8.34 -14.05
N ALA A 37 3.90 8.33 -12.96
CA ALA A 37 4.77 9.45 -12.61
C ALA A 37 5.78 9.76 -13.73
N ILE A 38 6.48 8.75 -14.27
CA ILE A 38 7.42 8.93 -15.38
C ILE A 38 6.72 9.53 -16.61
N TYR A 39 5.55 8.99 -16.97
CA TYR A 39 4.79 9.44 -18.13
C TYR A 39 4.37 10.91 -18.02
N LEU A 40 4.06 11.42 -16.81
CA LEU A 40 3.74 12.84 -16.64
C LEU A 40 4.89 13.78 -17.04
N TRP A 41 6.14 13.34 -16.88
CA TRP A 41 7.32 14.15 -17.19
C TRP A 41 7.82 14.04 -18.63
N ILE A 42 7.48 12.95 -19.33
CA ILE A 42 7.95 12.70 -20.70
C ILE A 42 6.82 12.68 -21.75
N GLY A 43 5.58 12.58 -21.29
CA GLY A 43 4.39 12.48 -22.12
C GLY A 43 3.81 13.84 -22.51
N GLY A 44 2.74 13.82 -23.30
CA GLY A 44 2.04 15.03 -23.71
C GLY A 44 1.03 15.51 -22.67
N GLU A 45 0.92 16.82 -22.50
CA GLU A 45 0.04 17.48 -21.53
C GLU A 45 -1.44 17.09 -21.68
N ALA A 46 -1.88 16.81 -22.91
CA ALA A 46 -3.25 16.38 -23.20
C ALA A 46 -3.68 15.11 -22.44
N GLN A 47 -2.74 14.27 -22.02
CA GLN A 47 -3.01 13.04 -21.29
C GLN A 47 -2.78 13.17 -19.78
N SER A 48 -2.27 14.31 -19.30
CA SER A 48 -1.87 14.49 -17.90
C SER A 48 -3.03 14.32 -16.94
N PHE A 49 -4.23 14.81 -17.30
CA PHE A 49 -5.42 14.64 -16.46
C PHE A 49 -5.72 13.16 -16.20
N LEU A 50 -5.76 12.34 -17.25
CA LEU A 50 -6.02 10.91 -17.11
C LEU A 50 -4.89 10.21 -16.36
N THR A 51 -3.63 10.53 -16.69
CA THR A 51 -2.47 9.91 -16.06
C THR A 51 -2.41 10.20 -14.56
N VAL A 52 -2.60 11.45 -14.13
CA VAL A 52 -2.63 11.80 -12.69
C VAL A 52 -3.72 11.00 -11.97
N ASN A 53 -4.96 11.03 -12.47
CA ASN A 53 -6.08 10.37 -11.83
C ASN A 53 -5.91 8.85 -11.76
N MET A 54 -5.45 8.21 -12.84
CA MET A 54 -5.21 6.75 -12.84
C MET A 54 -4.06 6.36 -11.92
N THR A 55 -3.01 7.18 -11.85
CA THR A 55 -1.85 6.95 -10.96
C THR A 55 -2.28 7.00 -9.49
N LEU A 56 -3.00 8.04 -9.10
CA LEU A 56 -3.50 8.23 -7.73
C LEU A 56 -4.56 7.18 -7.37
N LEU A 57 -5.52 6.90 -8.26
CA LEU A 57 -6.52 5.84 -8.01
C LEU A 57 -5.86 4.48 -7.80
N TRP A 58 -4.85 4.13 -8.59
CA TRP A 58 -4.11 2.89 -8.41
C TRP A 58 -3.34 2.88 -7.09
N GLY A 59 -2.59 3.94 -6.80
CA GLY A 59 -1.81 4.04 -5.57
C GLY A 59 -2.69 3.99 -4.31
N ALA A 60 -3.82 4.69 -4.32
CA ALA A 60 -4.81 4.65 -3.26
C ALA A 60 -5.47 3.25 -3.13
N ALA A 61 -5.81 2.60 -4.25
CA ALA A 61 -6.34 1.24 -4.25
C ALA A 61 -5.36 0.25 -3.61
N ILE A 62 -4.06 0.34 -3.93
CA ILE A 62 -3.02 -0.49 -3.32
C ILE A 62 -2.97 -0.28 -1.80
N LEU A 63 -3.07 0.95 -1.28
CA LEU A 63 -3.12 1.18 0.17
C LEU A 63 -4.33 0.49 0.81
N THR A 64 -5.51 0.60 0.22
CA THR A 64 -6.72 -0.08 0.74
C THR A 64 -6.58 -1.61 0.69
N PHE A 65 -5.98 -2.13 -0.38
CA PHE A 65 -5.69 -3.56 -0.53
C PHE A 65 -4.71 -4.05 0.55
N LEU A 66 -3.62 -3.31 0.79
CA LEU A 66 -2.63 -3.67 1.80
C LEU A 66 -3.20 -3.62 3.22
N ALA A 67 -4.10 -2.66 3.51
CA ALA A 67 -4.86 -2.66 4.75
C ALA A 67 -5.72 -3.93 4.89
N GLY A 68 -6.44 -4.32 3.83
CA GLY A 68 -7.19 -5.57 3.78
C GLY A 68 -6.32 -6.82 3.98
N ALA A 69 -5.14 -6.87 3.35
CA ALA A 69 -4.18 -7.97 3.52
C ALA A 69 -3.70 -8.08 4.98
N ARG A 70 -3.40 -6.95 5.63
CA ARG A 70 -3.03 -6.89 7.05
C ARG A 70 -4.16 -7.42 7.94
N ARG A 71 -5.42 -7.09 7.62
CA ARG A 71 -6.59 -7.65 8.31
C ARG A 71 -6.70 -9.16 8.14
N GLY A 72 -6.43 -9.64 6.93
CA GLY A 72 -6.43 -11.07 6.61
C GLY A 72 -5.41 -11.85 7.42
N VAL A 73 -4.19 -11.32 7.56
CA VAL A 73 -3.11 -11.93 8.36
C VAL A 73 -3.47 -11.97 9.84
N SER A 74 -4.07 -10.90 10.38
CA SER A 74 -4.35 -10.83 11.83
C SER A 74 -5.39 -11.86 12.32
N PHE A 75 -6.19 -12.46 11.43
CA PHE A 75 -7.06 -13.58 11.78
C PHE A 75 -6.30 -14.87 12.14
N ARG A 76 -5.04 -15.00 11.72
CA ARG A 76 -4.20 -16.18 11.97
C ARG A 76 -3.25 -15.98 13.15
N GLN A 77 -3.33 -14.82 13.81
CA GLN A 77 -2.51 -14.51 14.98
C GLN A 77 -2.92 -15.40 16.16
N PRO A 78 -1.98 -16.08 16.83
CA PRO A 78 -2.27 -16.77 18.09
C PRO A 78 -2.85 -15.80 19.11
N GLY A 79 -4.02 -16.12 19.68
CA GLY A 79 -4.73 -15.22 20.61
C GLY A 79 -5.58 -14.13 19.94
N GLY A 80 -5.63 -14.08 18.61
CA GLY A 80 -6.44 -13.12 17.85
C GLY A 80 -5.70 -11.82 17.51
N PRO A 81 -6.37 -10.90 16.76
CA PRO A 81 -5.76 -9.66 16.33
C PRO A 81 -5.49 -8.71 17.50
N THR A 82 -4.30 -8.10 17.51
CA THR A 82 -3.94 -7.08 18.50
C THR A 82 -4.60 -5.73 18.17
N LEU A 83 -4.80 -4.88 19.18
CA LEU A 83 -5.32 -3.53 18.96
C LEU A 83 -4.42 -2.71 18.03
N SER A 84 -3.09 -2.88 18.14
CA SER A 84 -2.09 -2.25 17.27
C SER A 84 -2.30 -2.64 15.80
N GLN A 85 -2.53 -3.93 15.52
CA GLN A 85 -2.82 -4.42 14.17
C GLN A 85 -4.10 -3.79 13.61
N LEU A 86 -5.16 -3.69 14.41
CA LEU A 86 -6.44 -3.09 14.00
C LEU A 86 -6.33 -1.59 13.74
N LEU A 87 -5.65 -0.85 14.62
CA LEU A 87 -5.44 0.59 14.47
C LEU A 87 -4.59 0.89 13.24
N THR A 88 -3.51 0.15 13.03
CA THR A 88 -2.65 0.35 11.86
C THR A 88 -3.39 0.00 10.56
N MET A 89 -4.17 -1.08 10.56
CA MET A 89 -5.02 -1.45 9.43
C MET A 89 -6.01 -0.33 9.10
N LEU A 90 -6.72 0.19 10.11
CA LEU A 90 -7.71 1.25 9.92
C LEU A 90 -7.04 2.54 9.46
N TRP A 91 -5.88 2.88 10.01
CA TRP A 91 -5.06 4.02 9.60
C TRP A 91 -4.73 3.96 8.11
N VAL A 92 -4.12 2.86 7.65
CA VAL A 92 -3.73 2.69 6.24
C VAL A 92 -4.97 2.66 5.33
N PHE A 93 -6.05 2.02 5.78
CA PHE A 93 -7.32 2.01 5.05
C PHE A 93 -7.89 3.41 4.87
N CYS A 94 -7.95 4.21 5.94
CA CYS A 94 -8.46 5.58 5.91
C CYS A 94 -7.59 6.48 5.03
N LEU A 95 -6.27 6.31 5.03
CA LEU A 95 -5.38 7.05 4.12
C LEU A 95 -5.65 6.69 2.65
N GLY A 96 -5.75 5.40 2.33
CA GLY A 96 -6.06 4.94 0.96
C GLY A 96 -7.45 5.36 0.51
N PHE A 97 -8.48 5.11 1.32
CA PHE A 97 -9.85 5.49 0.99
C PHE A 97 -10.02 7.01 0.92
N GLY A 98 -9.39 7.75 1.84
CA GLY A 98 -9.32 9.20 1.81
C GLY A 98 -8.65 9.73 0.53
N ALA A 99 -7.59 9.08 0.06
CA ALA A 99 -6.94 9.43 -1.20
C ALA A 99 -7.83 9.14 -2.43
N ILE A 100 -8.62 8.05 -2.43
CA ILE A 100 -9.63 7.80 -3.46
C ILE A 100 -10.64 8.95 -3.50
N VAL A 101 -11.21 9.32 -2.34
CA VAL A 101 -12.16 10.45 -2.24
C VAL A 101 -11.50 11.75 -2.69
N ALA A 102 -10.29 12.06 -2.22
CA ALA A 102 -9.58 13.26 -2.63
C ALA A 102 -9.32 13.31 -4.15
N THR A 103 -8.99 12.17 -4.77
CA THR A 103 -8.80 12.06 -6.22
C THR A 103 -10.10 12.34 -6.98
N VAL A 104 -11.20 11.73 -6.56
CA VAL A 104 -12.53 11.92 -7.18
C VAL A 104 -13.00 13.37 -7.09
N TRP A 105 -12.70 14.07 -6.00
CA TRP A 105 -13.02 15.48 -5.81
C TRP A 105 -11.97 16.45 -6.34
N ALA A 106 -11.01 15.97 -7.14
CA ALA A 106 -9.94 16.77 -7.75
C ALA A 106 -9.01 17.47 -6.74
N TYR A 107 -8.95 17.01 -5.48
CA TYR A 107 -7.95 17.42 -4.49
C TYR A 107 -6.65 16.62 -4.68
N THR A 108 -6.02 16.74 -5.85
CA THR A 108 -4.86 15.93 -6.28
C THR A 108 -3.66 16.05 -5.34
N LEU A 109 -3.34 17.24 -4.84
CA LEU A 109 -2.25 17.42 -3.85
C LEU A 109 -2.57 16.71 -2.52
N THR A 110 -3.81 16.82 -2.05
CA THR A 110 -4.25 16.13 -0.83
C THR A 110 -4.20 14.61 -1.00
N ALA A 111 -4.69 14.10 -2.13
CA ALA A 111 -4.61 12.68 -2.46
C ALA A 111 -3.14 12.20 -2.45
N THR A 112 -2.26 12.93 -3.14
CA THR A 112 -0.83 12.65 -3.19
C THR A 112 -0.20 12.62 -1.79
N ALA A 113 -0.52 13.61 -0.94
CA ALA A 113 0.00 13.68 0.42
C ALA A 113 -0.47 12.52 1.29
N LEU A 114 -1.76 12.17 1.22
CA LEU A 114 -2.31 11.01 1.95
C LEU A 114 -1.63 9.71 1.53
N GLU A 115 -1.40 9.53 0.23
CA GLU A 115 -0.71 8.34 -0.27
C GLU A 115 0.75 8.28 0.19
N ILE A 116 1.50 9.38 0.11
CA ILE A 116 2.88 9.46 0.62
C ILE A 116 2.93 9.06 2.10
N VAL A 117 2.03 9.62 2.93
CA VAL A 117 1.93 9.27 4.35
C VAL A 117 1.57 7.78 4.52
N GLY A 118 0.69 7.23 3.69
CA GLY A 118 0.31 5.82 3.72
C GLY A 118 1.48 4.88 3.41
N TYR A 119 2.21 5.16 2.34
CA TYR A 119 3.37 4.37 1.94
C TYR A 119 4.55 4.51 2.92
N LEU A 120 4.78 5.71 3.47
CA LEU A 120 5.75 5.91 4.56
C LEU A 120 5.35 5.13 5.82
N SER A 121 4.06 5.16 6.18
CA SER A 121 3.55 4.39 7.31
C SER A 121 3.83 2.90 7.12
N LEU A 122 3.61 2.35 5.92
CA LEU A 122 3.92 0.96 5.62
C LEU A 122 5.43 0.66 5.64
N ALA A 123 6.26 1.59 5.15
CA ALA A 123 7.72 1.45 5.17
C ALA A 123 8.29 1.33 6.60
N VAL A 124 7.57 1.87 7.60
CA VAL A 124 8.00 1.88 9.01
C VAL A 124 7.26 0.85 9.86
N LEU A 125 5.93 0.81 9.77
CA LEU A 125 5.08 0.02 10.67
C LEU A 125 5.04 -1.47 10.28
N ASP A 126 5.20 -1.82 9.01
CA ASP A 126 5.26 -3.24 8.62
C ASP A 126 6.54 -3.92 9.10
N PRO A 127 7.75 -3.29 9.02
CA PRO A 127 8.94 -3.88 9.62
C PRO A 127 8.86 -4.05 11.13
N ILE A 128 8.26 -3.09 11.84
CA ILE A 128 8.04 -3.19 13.29
C ILE A 128 7.09 -4.35 13.59
N ALA A 129 5.96 -4.44 12.88
CA ALA A 129 5.01 -5.54 13.02
C ALA A 129 5.64 -6.91 12.72
N ALA A 130 6.48 -7.00 11.69
CA ALA A 130 7.19 -8.23 11.33
C ALA A 130 8.13 -8.71 12.45
N ARG A 131 8.88 -7.79 13.06
CA ARG A 131 9.78 -8.09 14.20
C ARG A 131 9.01 -8.52 15.45
N ASN A 132 7.77 -8.07 15.60
CA ASN A 132 6.88 -8.45 16.70
C ASN A 132 6.07 -9.74 16.41
N GLY A 133 6.27 -10.38 15.24
CA GLY A 133 5.51 -11.56 14.84
C GLY A 133 4.04 -11.28 14.52
N GLU A 134 3.70 -10.04 14.18
CA GLU A 134 2.34 -9.58 13.82
C GLU A 134 2.12 -9.51 12.29
N ALA A 135 3.19 -9.64 11.51
CA ALA A 135 3.20 -9.60 10.06
C ALA A 135 4.32 -10.52 9.52
N PRO A 136 4.34 -10.82 8.21
CA PRO A 136 5.33 -11.74 7.70
C PRO A 136 6.78 -11.33 7.93
N LEU A 137 7.65 -12.27 8.31
CA LEU A 137 9.05 -11.98 8.71
C LEU A 137 9.83 -11.20 7.65
N PHE A 138 9.68 -11.59 6.38
CA PHE A 138 10.36 -10.94 5.26
C PHE A 138 9.94 -9.48 5.05
N PHE A 139 8.82 -9.00 5.62
CA PHE A 139 8.46 -7.59 5.58
C PHE A 139 9.46 -6.71 6.34
N ALA A 140 10.20 -7.26 7.31
CA ALA A 140 11.22 -6.54 8.07
C ALA A 140 12.32 -5.91 7.18
N SER A 141 12.64 -6.55 6.05
CA SER A 141 13.65 -6.09 5.10
C SER A 141 13.03 -5.62 3.77
N LEU A 142 11.97 -6.28 3.31
CA LEU A 142 11.37 -6.01 2.00
C LEU A 142 10.64 -4.66 1.94
N ARG A 143 9.87 -4.31 2.99
CA ARG A 143 8.94 -3.18 2.94
C ARG A 143 9.61 -1.83 2.75
N PRO A 144 10.71 -1.48 3.46
CA PRO A 144 11.37 -0.20 3.25
C PRO A 144 11.81 -0.01 1.79
N ILE A 145 12.38 -1.05 1.18
CA ILE A 145 12.84 -1.04 -0.20
C ILE A 145 11.66 -0.96 -1.16
N GLN A 146 10.64 -1.79 -0.94
CA GLN A 146 9.44 -1.84 -1.78
C GLN A 146 8.68 -0.50 -1.79
N MET A 147 8.49 0.12 -0.62
CA MET A 147 7.73 1.37 -0.49
C MET A 147 8.50 2.59 -1.00
N THR A 148 9.83 2.50 -1.18
CA THR A 148 10.62 3.60 -1.78
C THR A 148 10.13 3.92 -3.20
N ILE A 149 9.70 2.91 -3.97
CA ILE A 149 9.21 3.10 -5.35
C ILE A 149 7.99 4.04 -5.40
N PRO A 150 6.85 3.73 -4.75
CA PRO A 150 5.69 4.62 -4.79
C PRO A 150 5.97 5.96 -4.12
N ILE A 151 6.78 6.03 -3.04
CA ILE A 151 7.10 7.30 -2.37
C ILE A 151 7.82 8.25 -3.34
N VAL A 152 8.87 7.79 -4.02
CA VAL A 152 9.61 8.62 -4.98
C VAL A 152 8.73 9.00 -6.17
N ALA A 153 7.94 8.07 -6.69
CA ALA A 153 7.02 8.33 -7.79
C ALA A 153 5.95 9.37 -7.42
N LEU A 154 5.36 9.28 -6.24
CA LEU A 154 4.34 10.21 -5.75
C LEU A 154 4.93 11.58 -5.42
N LEU A 155 6.19 11.66 -4.95
CA LEU A 155 6.88 12.95 -4.82
C LEU A 155 7.06 13.62 -6.19
N ALA A 156 7.48 12.87 -7.21
CA ALA A 156 7.62 13.39 -8.57
C ALA A 156 6.26 13.82 -9.18
N LEU A 157 5.20 13.04 -8.94
CA LEU A 157 3.83 13.41 -9.33
C LEU A 157 3.36 14.66 -8.58
N GLY A 158 3.61 14.75 -7.28
CA GLY A 158 3.21 15.88 -6.45
C GLY A 158 3.88 17.18 -6.91
N VAL A 159 5.16 17.13 -7.27
CA VAL A 159 5.88 18.26 -7.88
C VAL A 159 5.24 18.63 -9.23
N TYR A 160 4.91 17.65 -10.08
CA TYR A 160 4.25 17.89 -11.36
C TYR A 160 2.89 18.55 -11.20
N VAL A 161 2.07 18.06 -10.27
CA VAL A 161 0.74 18.60 -9.96
C VAL A 161 0.86 20.02 -9.41
N TRP A 162 1.78 20.25 -8.48
CA TRP A 162 1.99 21.56 -7.84
C TRP A 162 2.35 22.68 -8.83
N GLN A 163 3.17 22.37 -9.83
CA GLN A 163 3.60 23.35 -10.84
C GLN A 163 2.60 23.51 -12.01
N SER A 164 1.61 22.61 -12.11
CA SER A 164 0.72 22.56 -13.27
C SER A 164 -0.55 23.40 -13.02
N PRO A 165 -0.90 24.32 -13.93
CA PRO A 165 -2.13 25.11 -13.80
C PRO A 165 -3.40 24.25 -13.99
N LEU A 166 -3.27 23.00 -14.45
CA LEU A 166 -4.39 22.08 -14.67
C LEU A 166 -4.95 21.48 -13.38
N PHE A 167 -4.18 21.53 -12.29
CA PHE A 167 -4.51 20.85 -11.04
C PHE A 167 -4.43 21.78 -9.81
N GLY A 168 -4.32 23.10 -10.05
CA GLY A 168 -4.36 24.14 -9.03
C GLY A 168 -5.77 24.52 -8.60
#